data_AF-A0A7I9XXA1-F1
#
_entry.id   AF-A0A7I9XXA1-F1
#
_cell.length_a   1.000
_cell.length_b   1.000
_cell.length_c   1.000
_cell.angle_alpha   90.00
_cell.angle_beta   90.00
_cell.angle_gamma   90.00
#
_symmetry.space_group_name_H-M   'P 1'
#
loop_
_entity.id
_entity.type
_entity.pdbx_description
1 polymer ?
#
loop_
_entity_poly.entity_id
_entity_poly.type
_entity_poly.pdbx_seq_one_letter_code
_entity_poly.pdbx_strand_id
1 'polypeptide(L)'
;MRAVLATMLVVGGAVAPVAAMAVHADPETCPAVCDRIPGSAWIPARDVPLNAVYRWPALAAAAVAVTGTTPRFRFEELCATPTPPQDPRQYAVAARAAVANPDGQWQLQAQVLHWRGDTARGGQAAASVFRNAAAALQACQPGTSPPITLEQTDRLVAVVGGPVVLHTYLLAHPASSTVSELALWSSDPPQVPWPLTADTQILDAMTAPLCTAYIASCP
;
A
#
# COMPACT_ATOMS: atom_id res chain seq x y z
N MET A 1 66.36 38.62 -17.69
CA MET A 1 66.15 38.01 -16.36
C MET A 1 65.48 39.02 -15.43
N ARG A 2 64.18 38.82 -15.15
CA ARG A 2 63.48 39.20 -13.91
C ARG A 2 62.03 38.72 -14.06
N ALA A 3 61.74 37.62 -13.38
CA ALA A 3 60.43 36.98 -13.33
C ALA A 3 59.49 37.80 -12.44
N VAL A 4 58.22 37.89 -12.82
CA VAL A 4 57.13 38.33 -11.94
C VAL A 4 56.03 37.28 -12.04
N LEU A 5 55.77 36.63 -10.91
CA LEU A 5 54.78 35.57 -10.71
C LEU A 5 53.36 36.12 -10.92
N ALA A 6 52.54 35.35 -11.64
CA ALA A 6 51.09 35.54 -11.70
C ALA A 6 50.42 34.68 -10.62
N THR A 7 49.75 35.32 -9.67
CA THR A 7 48.98 34.67 -8.60
C THR A 7 47.63 34.22 -9.16
N MET A 8 47.40 32.92 -9.32
CA MET A 8 46.07 32.38 -9.64
C MET A 8 45.21 32.33 -8.38
N LEU A 9 44.09 33.07 -8.37
CA LEU A 9 43.01 32.86 -7.41
C LEU A 9 42.15 31.68 -7.89
N VAL A 10 42.18 30.58 -7.14
CA VAL A 10 41.22 29.49 -7.26
C VAL A 10 40.03 29.82 -6.35
N VAL A 11 38.92 30.23 -6.92
CA VAL A 11 37.63 30.31 -6.21
C VAL A 11 37.07 28.90 -6.14
N GLY A 12 37.33 28.21 -5.03
CA GLY A 12 36.72 26.92 -4.74
C GLY A 12 35.26 27.11 -4.36
N GLY A 13 34.35 26.87 -5.30
CA GLY A 13 32.92 26.75 -5.01
C GLY A 13 32.67 25.48 -4.21
N ALA A 14 32.37 25.61 -2.92
CA ALA A 14 31.91 24.51 -2.10
C ALA A 14 30.46 24.17 -2.48
N VAL A 15 30.28 23.15 -3.33
CA VAL A 15 29.00 22.45 -3.45
C VAL A 15 28.83 21.60 -2.20
N ALA A 16 28.04 22.09 -1.24
CA ALA A 16 27.62 21.31 -0.10
C ALA A 16 26.74 20.14 -0.62
N PRO A 17 27.03 18.88 -0.27
CA PRO A 17 26.11 17.81 -0.57
C PRO A 17 24.85 18.05 0.24
N VAL A 18 23.71 18.20 -0.45
CA VAL A 18 22.40 18.10 0.18
C VAL A 18 22.31 16.67 0.70
N ALA A 19 22.53 16.49 2.00
CA ALA A 19 22.25 15.24 2.67
C ALA A 19 20.74 14.99 2.51
N ALA A 20 20.38 14.07 1.61
CA ALA A 20 19.06 13.49 1.61
C ALA A 20 18.82 12.95 3.02
N MET A 21 17.87 13.55 3.74
CA MET A 21 17.50 13.09 5.06
C MET A 21 16.85 11.72 4.85
N ALA A 22 17.62 10.65 5.03
CA ALA A 22 17.06 9.33 5.14
C ALA A 22 16.09 9.38 6.33
N VAL A 23 14.80 9.25 6.03
CA VAL A 23 13.76 9.04 7.04
C VAL A 23 14.05 7.66 7.63
N HIS A 24 14.74 7.66 8.77
CA HIS A 24 15.00 6.44 9.51
C HIS A 24 13.69 6.04 10.18
N ALA A 25 13.24 4.81 9.94
CA ALA A 25 12.33 4.17 10.89
C ALA A 25 13.01 4.18 12.26
N ASP A 26 12.26 4.48 13.33
CA ASP A 26 12.82 4.46 14.69
C ASP A 26 13.53 3.11 14.90
N PRO A 27 14.81 3.11 15.31
CA PRO A 27 15.63 1.91 15.30
C PRO A 27 15.30 1.06 16.52
N GLU A 28 14.19 0.33 16.46
CA GLU A 28 14.21 -0.97 17.11
C GLU A 28 15.14 -1.85 16.26
N THR A 29 16.20 -2.38 16.88
CA THR A 29 17.27 -3.18 16.27
C THR A 29 16.69 -4.40 15.57
N CYS A 30 16.26 -4.23 14.32
CA CYS A 30 15.68 -5.28 13.51
C CYS A 30 16.65 -5.60 12.37
N PRO A 31 17.07 -6.86 12.20
CA PRO A 31 17.88 -7.25 11.05
C PRO A 31 17.15 -6.92 9.74
N ALA A 32 17.87 -6.77 8.63
CA ALA A 32 17.30 -6.43 7.31
C ALA A 32 16.18 -7.37 6.81
N VAL A 33 16.00 -8.53 7.45
CA VAL A 33 14.84 -9.40 7.23
C VAL A 33 13.52 -8.77 7.69
N CYS A 34 13.55 -7.95 8.74
CA CYS A 34 12.40 -7.20 9.22
C CYS A 34 12.02 -6.00 8.33
N ASP A 35 12.89 -5.60 7.41
CA ASP A 35 12.61 -4.54 6.44
C ASP A 35 11.78 -5.05 5.25
N ARG A 36 11.27 -6.29 5.32
CA ARG A 36 10.52 -6.93 4.24
C ARG A 36 9.21 -7.50 4.74
N ILE A 37 8.18 -7.37 3.91
CA ILE A 37 6.92 -8.07 4.08
C ILE A 37 7.16 -9.57 3.80
N PRO A 38 6.82 -10.49 4.72
CA PRO A 38 6.96 -11.93 4.50
C PRO A 38 6.13 -12.40 3.29
N GLY A 39 6.63 -13.39 2.55
CA GLY A 39 5.89 -13.97 1.43
C GLY A 39 4.57 -14.64 1.84
N SER A 40 4.45 -15.08 3.09
CA SER A 40 3.23 -15.64 3.67
C SER A 40 2.18 -14.60 4.04
N ALA A 41 2.47 -13.28 3.96
CA ALA A 41 1.53 -12.21 4.30
C ALA A 41 0.57 -11.83 3.16
N TRP A 42 0.75 -12.42 1.98
CA TRP A 42 0.00 -12.07 0.78
C TRP A 42 -1.22 -12.97 0.58
N ILE A 43 -2.34 -12.38 0.13
CA ILE A 43 -3.48 -13.17 -0.35
C ILE A 43 -3.01 -14.14 -1.45
N PRO A 44 -3.40 -15.43 -1.41
CA PRO A 44 -3.05 -16.36 -2.48
C PRO A 44 -3.68 -15.93 -3.80
N ALA A 45 -2.93 -16.03 -4.90
CA ALA A 45 -3.40 -15.59 -6.22
C ALA A 45 -4.75 -16.21 -6.64
N ARG A 46 -5.00 -17.47 -6.24
CA ARG A 46 -6.27 -18.18 -6.51
C ARG A 46 -7.49 -17.56 -5.82
N ASP A 47 -7.27 -16.84 -4.73
CA ASP A 47 -8.31 -16.21 -3.91
C ASP A 47 -8.52 -14.74 -4.30
N VAL A 48 -7.69 -14.20 -5.20
CA VAL A 48 -7.90 -12.89 -5.82
C VAL A 48 -9.03 -12.98 -6.85
N PRO A 49 -10.01 -12.04 -6.85
CA PRO A 49 -11.08 -12.01 -7.83
C PRO A 49 -10.56 -12.11 -9.27
N LEU A 50 -11.33 -12.75 -10.15
CA LEU A 50 -11.02 -12.93 -11.57
C LEU A 50 -9.78 -13.79 -11.88
N ASN A 51 -9.18 -14.47 -10.90
CA ASN A 51 -8.00 -15.30 -11.14
C ASN A 51 -8.23 -16.42 -12.18
N ALA A 52 -9.46 -16.93 -12.31
CA ALA A 52 -9.79 -17.94 -13.33
C ALA A 52 -9.54 -17.45 -14.77
N VAL A 53 -9.64 -16.13 -15.00
CA VAL A 53 -9.44 -15.48 -16.29
C VAL A 53 -8.03 -14.92 -16.42
N TYR A 54 -7.58 -14.14 -15.43
CA TYR A 54 -6.32 -13.39 -15.52
C TYR A 54 -5.08 -14.15 -15.05
N ARG A 55 -5.26 -15.26 -14.31
CA ARG A 55 -4.14 -16.08 -13.79
C ARG A 55 -3.09 -15.21 -13.10
N TRP A 56 -3.51 -14.47 -12.08
CA TRP A 56 -2.65 -13.55 -11.36
C TRP A 56 -1.37 -14.25 -10.88
N PRO A 57 -0.21 -13.58 -10.94
CA PRO A 57 1.02 -14.14 -10.43
C PRO A 57 0.95 -14.31 -8.91
N ALA A 58 1.84 -15.14 -8.36
CA ALA A 58 2.05 -15.14 -6.91
C ALA A 58 2.49 -13.75 -6.45
N LEU A 59 1.64 -13.06 -5.67
CA LEU A 59 1.83 -11.65 -5.35
C LEU A 59 3.13 -11.38 -4.61
N ALA A 60 3.54 -12.28 -3.71
CA ALA A 60 4.82 -12.21 -3.02
C ALA A 60 6.02 -12.15 -3.98
N ALA A 61 5.95 -12.86 -5.12
CA ALA A 61 7.02 -12.88 -6.12
C ALA A 61 7.00 -11.64 -7.03
N ALA A 62 5.84 -11.02 -7.21
CA ALA A 62 5.67 -9.77 -7.96
C ALA A 62 5.85 -8.51 -7.09
N ALA A 63 6.02 -8.69 -5.78
CA ALA A 63 6.08 -7.59 -4.83
C ALA A 63 7.42 -6.85 -4.87
N VAL A 64 7.36 -5.53 -4.86
CA VAL A 64 8.50 -4.63 -4.68
C VAL A 64 8.40 -3.93 -3.32
N ALA A 65 9.53 -3.72 -2.66
CA ALA A 65 9.57 -2.95 -1.43
C ALA A 65 9.28 -1.47 -1.73
N VAL A 66 8.39 -0.87 -0.94
CA VAL A 66 8.05 0.56 -0.99
C VAL A 66 8.23 1.21 0.39
N THR A 67 8.96 0.56 1.30
CA THR A 67 9.41 1.10 2.59
C THR A 67 10.18 2.41 2.40
N GLY A 68 9.94 3.40 3.27
CA GLY A 68 10.56 4.72 3.17
C GLY A 68 9.99 5.60 2.06
N THR A 69 9.00 5.11 1.31
CA THR A 69 8.08 5.95 0.54
C THR A 69 6.87 6.30 1.40
N THR A 70 5.98 7.18 0.94
CA THR A 70 4.63 7.30 1.50
C THR A 70 3.70 6.39 0.68
N PRO A 71 3.55 5.09 1.00
CA PRO A 71 2.79 4.17 0.17
C PRO A 71 1.32 4.58 0.10
N ARG A 72 0.85 4.77 -1.13
CA ARG A 72 -0.52 5.18 -1.45
C ARG A 72 -1.41 3.97 -1.70
N PHE A 73 -2.64 4.01 -1.24
CA PHE A 73 -3.68 3.08 -1.69
C PHE A 73 -4.15 3.49 -3.08
N ARG A 74 -4.64 2.53 -3.87
CA ARG A 74 -5.02 2.77 -5.26
C ARG A 74 -6.17 3.75 -5.37
N PHE A 75 -7.13 3.68 -4.45
CA PHE A 75 -8.22 4.66 -4.43
C PHE A 75 -7.70 6.08 -4.15
N GLU A 76 -6.67 6.26 -3.32
CA GLU A 76 -6.17 7.60 -3.03
C GLU A 76 -5.56 8.27 -4.27
N GLU A 77 -5.02 7.48 -5.20
CA GLU A 77 -4.55 7.96 -6.50
C GLU A 77 -5.73 8.31 -7.41
N LEU A 78 -6.75 7.44 -7.47
CA LEU A 78 -7.96 7.66 -8.27
C LEU A 78 -8.76 8.89 -7.80
N CYS A 79 -8.88 9.07 -6.48
CA CYS A 79 -9.66 10.12 -5.83
C CYS A 79 -8.85 11.41 -5.63
N ALA A 80 -7.59 11.46 -6.06
CA ALA A 80 -6.66 12.56 -5.80
C ALA A 80 -6.60 12.97 -4.30
N THR A 81 -6.66 12.00 -3.38
CA THR A 81 -6.70 12.24 -1.95
C THR A 81 -5.42 12.96 -1.47
N PRO A 82 -5.50 14.05 -0.72
CA PRO A 82 -4.31 14.68 -0.14
C PRO A 82 -3.57 13.73 0.80
N THR A 83 -2.24 13.77 0.82
CA THR A 83 -1.46 13.02 1.82
C THR A 83 -1.64 13.68 3.21
N PRO A 84 -2.04 12.92 4.24
CA PRO A 84 -2.14 13.45 5.59
C PRO A 84 -0.79 13.98 6.11
N PRO A 85 -0.75 15.08 6.87
CA PRO A 85 0.44 15.45 7.61
C PRO A 85 0.80 14.36 8.63
N GLN A 86 2.09 14.11 8.83
CA GLN A 86 2.60 13.10 9.79
C GLN A 86 2.01 11.69 9.57
N ASP A 87 1.88 11.30 8.30
CA ASP A 87 1.29 10.02 7.91
C ASP A 87 2.04 8.83 8.56
N PRO A 88 1.37 7.97 9.36
CA PRO A 88 1.99 6.80 9.97
C PRO A 88 2.70 5.86 8.99
N ARG A 89 2.30 5.90 7.71
CA ARG A 89 2.87 5.08 6.64
C ARG A 89 4.34 5.42 6.34
N GLN A 90 4.81 6.62 6.70
CA GLN A 90 6.19 7.07 6.45
C GLN A 90 7.26 6.25 7.19
N TYR A 91 6.88 5.54 8.25
CA TYR A 91 7.75 4.66 9.04
C TYR A 91 7.29 3.19 9.02
N ALA A 92 6.34 2.85 8.14
CA ALA A 92 5.92 1.46 7.95
C ALA A 92 6.90 0.70 7.04
N VAL A 93 7.05 -0.59 7.31
CA VAL A 93 7.55 -1.54 6.31
C VAL A 93 6.44 -1.75 5.31
N ALA A 94 6.73 -1.60 4.03
CA ALA A 94 5.70 -1.71 3.02
C ALA A 94 6.22 -2.42 1.77
N ALA A 95 5.35 -3.23 1.18
CA ALA A 95 5.59 -3.84 -0.12
C ALA A 95 4.32 -3.81 -0.96
N ARG A 96 4.48 -3.70 -2.27
CA ARG A 96 3.39 -3.59 -3.25
C ARG A 96 3.63 -4.57 -4.39
N ALA A 97 2.62 -5.35 -4.74
CA ALA A 97 2.55 -6.11 -5.98
C ALA A 97 1.58 -5.41 -6.94
N ALA A 98 1.97 -5.24 -8.19
CA ALA A 98 1.12 -4.64 -9.22
C ALA A 98 1.19 -5.44 -10.52
N VAL A 99 0.06 -5.59 -11.19
CA VAL A 99 -0.05 -6.21 -12.51
C VAL A 99 -0.78 -5.25 -13.43
N ALA A 100 -0.09 -4.87 -14.50
CA ALA A 100 -0.66 -4.05 -15.56
C ALA A 100 -1.10 -4.95 -16.72
N ASN A 101 -2.33 -4.77 -17.18
CA ASN A 101 -2.93 -5.41 -18.35
C ASN A 101 -3.31 -4.34 -19.39
N PRO A 102 -3.61 -4.73 -20.64
CA PRO A 102 -4.12 -3.81 -21.65
C PRO A 102 -5.38 -3.02 -21.22
N ASP A 103 -5.66 -1.92 -21.91
CA ASP A 103 -6.84 -1.10 -21.65
C ASP A 103 -8.14 -1.91 -21.74
N GLY A 104 -9.10 -1.61 -20.86
CA GLY A 104 -10.36 -2.37 -20.73
C GLY A 104 -10.25 -3.69 -19.97
N GLN A 105 -9.03 -4.13 -19.65
CA GLN A 105 -8.81 -5.28 -18.78
C GLN A 105 -8.61 -4.85 -17.34
N TRP A 106 -8.93 -5.76 -16.43
CA TRP A 106 -8.71 -5.56 -15.00
C TRP A 106 -7.22 -5.47 -14.71
N GLN A 107 -6.86 -4.43 -13.99
CA GLN A 107 -5.56 -4.20 -13.38
C GLN A 107 -5.60 -4.69 -11.94
N LEU A 108 -4.45 -4.95 -11.35
CA LEU A 108 -4.34 -5.42 -9.97
C LEU A 108 -3.26 -4.66 -9.21
N GLN A 109 -3.57 -4.23 -8.00
CA GLN A 109 -2.61 -3.80 -6.98
C GLN A 109 -2.95 -4.50 -5.67
N ALA A 110 -1.93 -5.07 -5.03
CA ALA A 110 -2.01 -5.50 -3.64
C ALA A 110 -0.89 -4.84 -2.86
N GLN A 111 -1.16 -4.41 -1.64
CA GLN A 111 -0.18 -3.72 -0.81
C GLN A 111 -0.32 -4.14 0.64
N VAL A 112 0.81 -4.42 1.30
CA VAL A 112 0.85 -4.74 2.73
C VAL A 112 1.78 -3.76 3.42
N LEU A 113 1.28 -3.18 4.51
CA LEU A 113 2.01 -2.31 5.42
C LEU A 113 2.11 -2.99 6.78
N HIS A 114 3.25 -2.83 7.44
CA HIS A 114 3.51 -3.36 8.76
C HIS A 114 4.30 -2.35 9.60
N TRP A 115 3.85 -2.12 10.83
CA TRP A 115 4.55 -1.32 11.82
C TRP A 115 5.30 -2.23 12.79
N ARG A 116 6.60 -1.97 12.94
CA ARG A 116 7.50 -2.74 13.80
C ARG A 116 7.28 -2.41 15.27
N GLY A 117 7.82 -3.29 16.10
CA GLY A 117 7.94 -3.10 17.55
C GLY A 117 6.65 -3.49 18.28
N ASP A 118 6.37 -2.76 19.35
CA ASP A 118 5.21 -3.01 20.20
C ASP A 118 3.88 -2.91 19.42
N THR A 119 3.06 -3.96 19.52
CA THR A 119 1.81 -4.07 18.78
C THR A 119 0.71 -3.14 19.30
N ALA A 120 0.82 -2.57 20.49
CA ALA A 120 -0.12 -1.54 20.93
C ALA A 120 0.09 -0.26 20.11
N ARG A 121 1.35 0.19 19.96
CA ARG A 121 1.69 1.35 19.11
C ARG A 121 1.46 1.06 17.63
N GLY A 122 1.95 -0.08 17.14
CA GLY A 122 1.78 -0.48 15.74
C GLY A 122 0.31 -0.71 15.38
N GLY A 123 -0.48 -1.27 16.29
CA GLY A 123 -1.92 -1.47 16.14
C GLY A 123 -2.68 -0.15 16.10
N GLN A 124 -2.29 0.85 16.92
CA GLN A 124 -2.85 2.21 16.82
C GLN A 124 -2.53 2.88 15.48
N ALA A 125 -1.31 2.71 14.97
CA ALA A 125 -0.91 3.22 13.66
C ALA A 125 -1.73 2.58 12.53
N ALA A 126 -1.85 1.25 12.53
CA ALA A 126 -2.66 0.50 11.56
C ALA A 126 -4.13 0.95 11.59
N ALA A 127 -4.73 1.03 12.77
CA ALA A 127 -6.12 1.47 12.94
C ALA A 127 -6.32 2.94 12.50
N SER A 128 -5.33 3.81 12.74
CA SER A 128 -5.38 5.20 12.28
C SER A 128 -5.34 5.32 10.76
N VAL A 129 -4.43 4.59 10.11
CA VAL A 129 -4.33 4.57 8.63
C VAL A 129 -5.63 4.06 8.01
N PHE A 130 -6.20 2.98 8.57
CA PHE A 130 -7.47 2.44 8.10
C PHE A 130 -8.63 3.44 8.24
N ARG A 131 -8.80 4.08 9.41
CA ARG A 131 -9.86 5.09 9.59
C ARG A 131 -9.70 6.28 8.65
N ASN A 132 -8.47 6.74 8.45
CA ASN A 132 -8.19 7.84 7.52
C ASN A 132 -8.52 7.43 6.07
N ALA A 133 -8.20 6.19 5.69
CA ALA A 133 -8.53 5.65 4.38
C ALA A 133 -10.04 5.49 4.17
N ALA A 134 -10.77 4.99 5.18
CA ALA A 134 -12.24 4.91 5.15
C ALA A 134 -12.87 6.29 4.93
N ALA A 135 -12.45 7.29 5.71
CA ALA A 135 -12.91 8.67 5.56
C ALA A 135 -12.58 9.26 4.17
N ALA A 136 -11.39 8.98 3.65
CA ALA A 136 -10.98 9.42 2.32
C ALA A 136 -11.80 8.76 1.19
N LEU A 137 -12.12 7.47 1.32
CA LEU A 137 -13.01 6.76 0.39
C LEU A 137 -14.43 7.34 0.40
N GLN A 138 -14.98 7.63 1.58
CA GLN A 138 -16.27 8.30 1.72
C GLN A 138 -16.26 9.68 1.02
N ALA A 139 -15.15 10.40 1.10
CA ALA A 139 -14.99 11.72 0.46
C ALA A 139 -14.73 11.68 -1.06
N CYS A 140 -14.47 10.51 -1.66
CA CYS A 140 -14.08 10.37 -3.06
C CYS A 140 -15.17 10.70 -4.10
N GLN A 141 -16.41 11.04 -3.71
CA GLN A 141 -17.56 10.98 -4.62
C GLN A 141 -17.62 12.04 -5.75
N PRO A 142 -17.96 11.58 -6.97
CA PRO A 142 -18.88 12.27 -7.87
C PRO A 142 -20.20 11.48 -8.02
N GLY A 143 -21.19 11.69 -7.12
CA GLY A 143 -22.60 11.28 -7.35
C GLY A 143 -23.18 10.06 -6.58
N THR A 144 -24.45 9.74 -6.88
CA THR A 144 -25.48 9.08 -6.03
C THR A 144 -25.43 7.55 -5.84
N SER A 145 -24.30 6.86 -6.04
CA SER A 145 -24.20 5.41 -5.73
C SER A 145 -23.30 5.17 -4.52
N PRO A 146 -23.67 4.28 -3.57
CA PRO A 146 -22.93 4.13 -2.31
C PRO A 146 -21.54 3.56 -2.60
N PRO A 147 -20.46 4.26 -2.21
CA PRO A 147 -19.10 3.86 -2.55
C PRO A 147 -18.63 2.69 -1.69
N ILE A 148 -19.37 2.32 -0.64
CA ILE A 148 -19.00 1.33 0.36
C ILE A 148 -20.06 0.23 0.39
N THR A 149 -19.65 -1.01 0.15
CA THR A 149 -20.52 -2.20 0.21
C THR A 149 -20.47 -2.87 1.59
N LEU A 150 -19.36 -2.71 2.31
CA LEU A 150 -19.19 -3.23 3.66
C LEU A 150 -18.17 -2.37 4.43
N GLU A 151 -18.52 -1.94 5.64
CA GLU A 151 -17.61 -1.27 6.57
C GLU A 151 -17.79 -1.86 7.97
N GLN A 152 -16.69 -2.34 8.52
CA GLN A 152 -16.52 -2.84 9.87
C GLN A 152 -15.37 -2.05 10.53
N THR A 153 -15.13 -2.28 11.82
CA THR A 153 -14.10 -1.54 12.57
C THR A 153 -12.69 -1.64 11.97
N ASP A 154 -12.40 -2.75 11.29
CA ASP A 154 -11.09 -3.09 10.74
C ASP A 154 -11.16 -3.64 9.30
N ARG A 155 -12.35 -3.69 8.68
CA ARG A 155 -12.54 -4.19 7.31
C ARG A 155 -13.40 -3.25 6.51
N LEU A 156 -13.02 -3.00 5.27
CA LEU A 156 -13.76 -2.12 4.38
C LEU A 156 -13.71 -2.65 2.95
N VAL A 157 -14.86 -2.58 2.27
CA VAL A 157 -14.99 -2.86 0.85
C VAL A 157 -15.72 -1.71 0.18
N ALA A 158 -15.16 -1.27 -0.93
CA ALA A 158 -15.69 -0.14 -1.68
C ALA A 158 -15.64 -0.39 -3.19
N VAL A 159 -16.64 0.14 -3.88
CA VAL A 159 -16.70 0.23 -5.34
C VAL A 159 -16.79 1.70 -5.73
N VAL A 160 -15.73 2.20 -6.36
CA VAL A 160 -15.70 3.57 -6.90
C VAL A 160 -16.02 3.50 -8.39
N GLY A 161 -17.12 4.15 -8.79
CA GLY A 161 -17.55 4.24 -10.18
C GLY A 161 -17.06 5.52 -10.88
N GLY A 162 -17.16 5.54 -12.21
CA GLY A 162 -16.73 6.64 -13.07
C GLY A 162 -16.17 6.09 -14.39
N PRO A 163 -15.34 6.86 -15.12
CA PRO A 163 -14.63 6.36 -16.31
C PRO A 163 -13.74 5.14 -16.02
N VAL A 164 -13.35 5.00 -14.76
CA VAL A 164 -12.68 3.82 -14.20
C VAL A 164 -13.57 3.28 -13.08
N VAL A 165 -13.86 1.98 -13.15
CA VAL A 165 -14.46 1.24 -12.03
C VAL A 165 -13.33 0.64 -11.20
N LEU A 166 -13.35 0.88 -9.89
CA LEU A 166 -12.40 0.34 -8.93
C LEU A 166 -13.14 -0.45 -7.85
N HIS A 167 -12.73 -1.70 -7.65
CA HIS A 167 -13.07 -2.50 -6.49
C HIS A 167 -11.87 -2.50 -5.54
N THR A 168 -12.09 -2.07 -4.30
CA THR A 168 -11.03 -2.02 -3.28
C THR A 168 -11.47 -2.71 -2.00
N TYR A 169 -10.56 -3.50 -1.45
CA TYR A 169 -10.69 -4.22 -0.19
C TYR A 169 -9.56 -3.74 0.72
N LEU A 170 -9.91 -3.32 1.92
CA LEU A 170 -8.97 -2.82 2.90
C LEU A 170 -9.20 -3.55 4.23
N LEU A 171 -8.10 -3.99 4.83
CA LEU A 171 -8.08 -4.70 6.10
C LEU A 171 -7.03 -4.08 7.01
N ALA A 172 -7.42 -3.64 8.20
CA ALA A 172 -6.50 -3.45 9.31
C ALA A 172 -6.47 -4.71 10.17
N HIS A 173 -5.29 -5.05 10.68
CA HIS A 173 -5.16 -6.12 11.66
C HIS A 173 -4.26 -5.62 12.81
N PRO A 174 -4.86 -4.98 13.84
CA PRO A 174 -4.09 -4.33 14.90
C PRO A 174 -3.16 -5.28 15.66
N ALA A 175 -3.57 -6.53 15.87
CA ALA A 175 -2.78 -7.54 16.58
C ALA A 175 -1.47 -7.91 15.86
N SER A 176 -1.41 -7.79 14.53
CA SER A 176 -0.17 -7.92 13.74
C SER A 176 0.44 -6.57 13.36
N SER A 177 -0.17 -5.45 13.78
CA SER A 177 0.24 -4.11 13.36
C SER A 177 0.35 -3.99 11.84
N THR A 178 -0.66 -4.47 11.11
CA THR A 178 -0.66 -4.46 9.64
C THR A 178 -1.88 -3.81 9.03
N VAL A 179 -1.71 -3.26 7.82
CA VAL A 179 -2.81 -2.93 6.91
C VAL A 179 -2.56 -3.63 5.57
N SER A 180 -3.59 -4.22 4.99
CA SER A 180 -3.54 -4.88 3.69
C SER A 180 -4.60 -4.29 2.75
N GLU A 181 -4.19 -3.94 1.54
CA GLU A 181 -5.05 -3.51 0.43
C GLU A 181 -5.03 -4.56 -0.67
N LEU A 182 -6.20 -4.82 -1.25
CA LEU A 182 -6.37 -5.44 -2.54
C LEU A 182 -7.28 -4.55 -3.41
N ALA A 183 -6.75 -4.08 -4.54
CA ALA A 183 -7.44 -3.18 -5.45
C ALA A 183 -7.40 -3.73 -6.89
N LEU A 184 -8.56 -3.78 -7.52
CA LEU A 184 -8.72 -4.13 -8.93
C LEU A 184 -9.50 -3.04 -9.65
N TRP A 185 -9.02 -2.60 -10.81
CA TRP A 185 -9.72 -1.56 -11.57
C TRP A 185 -9.68 -1.79 -13.07
N SER A 186 -10.63 -1.21 -13.79
CA SER A 186 -10.73 -1.26 -15.25
C SER A 186 -11.40 0.02 -15.75
N SER A 187 -11.23 0.36 -17.03
CA SER A 187 -12.14 1.31 -17.67
C SER A 187 -13.58 0.77 -17.65
N ASP A 188 -14.56 1.67 -17.63
CA ASP A 188 -15.98 1.33 -17.73
C ASP A 188 -16.48 1.44 -19.19
N PRO A 189 -17.13 0.42 -19.77
CA PRO A 189 -17.37 -0.91 -19.19
C PRO A 189 -16.11 -1.82 -19.23
N PRO A 190 -15.93 -2.71 -18.24
CA PRO A 190 -14.84 -3.68 -18.25
C PRO A 190 -15.08 -4.79 -19.28
N GLN A 191 -14.01 -5.30 -19.91
CA GLN A 191 -14.10 -6.42 -20.88
C GLN A 191 -14.59 -7.72 -20.24
N VAL A 192 -14.25 -7.94 -18.97
CA VAL A 192 -14.70 -9.08 -18.18
C VAL A 192 -15.55 -8.52 -17.04
N PRO A 193 -16.81 -8.95 -16.88
CA PRO A 193 -17.64 -8.46 -15.77
C PRO A 193 -17.06 -8.86 -14.42
N TRP A 194 -17.32 -8.06 -13.38
CA TRP A 194 -16.95 -8.42 -12.01
C TRP A 194 -17.62 -9.74 -11.60
N PRO A 195 -16.92 -10.67 -10.95
CA PRO A 195 -17.49 -11.96 -10.61
C PRO A 195 -18.47 -11.83 -9.44
N LEU A 196 -19.44 -12.76 -9.36
CA LEU A 196 -20.27 -12.94 -8.18
C LEU A 196 -19.44 -13.64 -7.10
N THR A 197 -18.73 -12.86 -6.28
CA THR A 197 -17.93 -13.35 -5.15
C THR A 197 -18.36 -12.61 -3.89
N ALA A 198 -18.47 -13.32 -2.77
CA ALA A 198 -18.80 -12.70 -1.51
C ALA A 198 -17.62 -11.86 -1.00
N ASP A 199 -17.86 -10.59 -0.70
CA ASP A 199 -16.83 -9.68 -0.20
C ASP A 199 -16.13 -10.18 1.07
N THR A 200 -16.89 -10.85 1.96
CA THR A 200 -16.34 -11.47 3.18
C THR A 200 -15.34 -12.57 2.88
N GLN A 201 -15.57 -13.39 1.85
CA GLN A 201 -14.64 -14.44 1.44
C GLN A 201 -13.29 -13.87 1.03
N ILE A 202 -13.28 -12.73 0.32
CA ILE A 202 -12.06 -12.04 -0.11
C ILE A 202 -11.33 -11.47 1.11
N LEU A 203 -12.05 -10.79 2.01
CA LEU A 203 -11.49 -10.25 3.25
C LEU A 203 -10.90 -11.34 4.17
N ASP A 204 -11.55 -12.49 4.27
CA ASP A 204 -11.03 -13.64 5.03
C ASP A 204 -9.77 -14.21 4.39
N ALA A 205 -9.74 -14.30 3.05
CA ALA A 205 -8.55 -14.71 2.31
C ALA A 205 -7.38 -13.71 2.42
N MET A 206 -7.66 -12.43 2.67
CA MET A 206 -6.64 -11.43 3.01
C MET A 206 -6.17 -11.54 4.47
N THR A 207 -7.05 -11.95 5.39
CA THR A 207 -6.75 -12.02 6.83
C THR A 207 -5.86 -13.21 7.18
N ALA A 208 -6.19 -14.42 6.70
CA ALA A 208 -5.50 -15.65 7.06
C ALA A 208 -3.96 -15.64 6.80
N PRO A 209 -3.46 -15.05 5.70
CA PRO A 209 -2.02 -14.86 5.46
C PRO A 209 -1.34 -14.00 6.53
N LEU A 210 -1.99 -12.94 7.02
CA LEU A 210 -1.42 -12.05 8.05
C LEU A 210 -1.26 -12.79 9.38
N CYS A 211 -2.23 -13.63 9.75
CA CYS A 211 -2.14 -14.51 10.91
C CYS A 211 -0.93 -15.46 10.84
N THR A 212 -0.66 -15.98 9.64
CA THR A 212 0.45 -16.91 9.39
C THR A 212 1.80 -16.20 9.40
N ALA A 213 1.87 -15.00 8.81
CA ALA A 213 3.09 -14.21 8.72
C ALA A 213 3.54 -13.63 10.07
N TYR A 214 2.58 -13.24 10.92
CA TYR A 214 2.83 -12.62 12.21
C TYR A 214 2.25 -13.49 13.31
N ILE A 215 3.04 -14.49 13.73
CA ILE A 215 2.66 -15.51 14.73
C ILE A 215 2.06 -14.86 15.98
N ALA A 216 1.03 -15.51 16.53
CA ALA A 216 0.24 -15.05 17.69
C ALA A 216 -0.60 -13.78 17.47
N SER A 217 -0.77 -13.34 16.22
CA SER A 217 -1.68 -12.22 15.91
C SER A 217 -3.16 -12.64 15.82
N CYS A 218 -3.46 -13.92 15.61
CA CYS A 218 -4.82 -14.45 15.53
C CYS A 218 -5.03 -15.56 16.59
N PRO A 219 -6.21 -15.62 17.25
CA PRO A 219 -6.53 -16.65 18.25
C PRO A 219 -6.67 -18.05 17.65
#